data_AF-A0A529W548-F1
#
_entry.id   AF-A0A529W548-F1
#
_cell.length_a   1.000
_cell.length_b   1.000
_cell.length_c   1.000
_cell.angle_alpha   90.00
_cell.angle_beta   90.00
_cell.angle_gamma   90.00
#
_symmetry.space_group_name_H-M   'P 1'
#
loop_
_entity.id
_entity.type
_entity.pdbx_description
1 polymer ?
#
loop_
_entity_poly.entity_id
_entity_poly.type
_entity_poly.pdbx_seq_one_letter_code
_entity_poly.pdbx_strand_id
1 'polypeptide(L)'
;VAPGAPAALSALTGKGLPLAAIDGRPDPVEARSLRVDVVAFSGTPEAARIVRKVIADRAGPIVPLVSEVLNPAAYAHERAVCVDTTAAGGNASLLAAA
;
A
#
# COMPACT_ATOMS: atom_id res chain seq x y z
N VAL A 1 -6.65 7.41 -9.04
CA VAL A 1 -7.09 8.69 -9.65
C VAL A 1 -6.29 8.91 -10.91
N ALA A 2 -6.91 8.87 -12.08
CA ALA A 2 -6.25 9.16 -13.35
C ALA A 2 -7.31 9.50 -14.40
N PRO A 3 -6.98 10.28 -15.45
CA PRO A 3 -7.88 10.48 -16.58
C PRO A 3 -8.33 9.15 -17.19
N GLY A 4 -9.63 8.94 -17.33
CA GLY A 4 -10.25 7.72 -17.85
C GLY A 4 -10.24 6.52 -16.91
N ALA A 5 -9.82 6.68 -15.64
CA ALA A 5 -9.70 5.55 -14.70
C ALA A 5 -11.01 4.74 -14.52
N PRO A 6 -12.21 5.35 -14.39
CA PRO A 6 -13.44 4.57 -14.25
C PRO A 6 -13.74 3.67 -15.45
N ALA A 7 -13.49 4.16 -16.67
CA ALA A 7 -13.71 3.36 -17.88
C ALA A 7 -12.69 2.21 -17.97
N ALA A 8 -11.40 2.51 -17.74
CA ALA A 8 -10.32 1.53 -17.80
C ALA A 8 -10.46 0.40 -16.76
N LEU A 9 -11.02 0.71 -15.58
CA LEU A 9 -11.19 -0.23 -14.48
C LEU A 9 -12.63 -0.75 -14.33
N SER A 10 -13.50 -0.49 -15.31
CA SER A 10 -14.92 -0.86 -15.29
C SER A 10 -15.16 -2.36 -15.05
N ALA A 11 -14.26 -3.21 -15.56
CA ALA A 11 -14.30 -4.66 -15.36
C ALA A 11 -14.01 -5.09 -13.91
N LEU A 12 -13.51 -4.20 -13.05
CA LEU A 12 -13.15 -4.48 -11.66
C LEU A 12 -14.05 -3.73 -10.65
N THR A 13 -14.49 -2.51 -10.98
CA THR A 13 -15.34 -1.70 -10.10
C THR A 13 -16.73 -2.32 -9.92
N GLY A 14 -17.33 -2.18 -8.72
CA GLY A 14 -18.69 -2.66 -8.43
C GLY A 14 -18.80 -4.17 -8.16
N LYS A 15 -17.67 -4.91 -8.11
CA LYS A 15 -17.62 -6.37 -7.92
C LYS A 15 -17.25 -6.80 -6.50
N GLY A 16 -17.46 -5.95 -5.51
CA GLY A 16 -17.05 -6.20 -4.11
C GLY A 16 -15.54 -6.11 -3.87
N LEU A 17 -14.74 -5.74 -4.89
CA LEU A 17 -13.34 -5.42 -4.72
C LEU A 17 -13.20 -4.07 -4.00
N PRO A 18 -12.22 -3.90 -3.10
CA PRO A 18 -11.95 -2.64 -2.40
C PRO A 18 -11.24 -1.64 -3.34
N LEU A 19 -11.87 -1.33 -4.48
CA LEU A 19 -11.32 -0.49 -5.54
C LEU A 19 -12.24 0.70 -5.81
N ALA A 20 -11.67 1.90 -5.69
CA ALA A 20 -12.29 3.13 -6.15
C ALA A 20 -11.52 3.68 -7.36
N ALA A 21 -12.23 3.94 -8.45
CA ALA A 21 -11.69 4.58 -9.64
C ALA A 21 -12.24 6.01 -9.75
N ILE A 22 -11.34 6.99 -9.75
CA ILE A 22 -11.70 8.41 -9.80
C ILE A 22 -11.05 9.01 -11.05
N ASP A 23 -11.86 9.68 -11.86
CA ASP A 23 -11.40 10.40 -13.03
C ASP A 23 -10.72 11.72 -12.64
N GLY A 24 -9.61 12.04 -13.29
CA GLY A 24 -8.87 13.28 -13.07
C GLY A 24 -7.42 13.10 -12.62
N ARG A 25 -6.76 14.23 -12.32
CA ARG A 25 -5.39 14.27 -11.80
C ARG A 25 -5.41 15.04 -10.48
N PRO A 26 -5.02 14.43 -9.36
CA PRO A 26 -4.95 15.14 -8.10
C PRO A 26 -3.83 16.19 -8.17
N ASP A 27 -4.04 17.36 -7.57
CA ASP A 27 -2.94 18.27 -7.28
C ASP A 27 -1.99 17.57 -6.30
N PRO A 28 -0.70 17.42 -6.64
CA PRO A 28 0.27 16.84 -5.72
C PRO A 28 0.25 17.52 -4.35
N VAL A 29 0.07 18.84 -4.27
CA VAL A 29 0.02 19.63 -3.03
C VAL A 29 -1.14 19.22 -2.14
N GLU A 30 -2.33 19.00 -2.71
CA GLU A 30 -3.49 18.54 -1.94
C GLU A 30 -3.33 17.09 -1.46
N ALA A 31 -2.57 16.26 -2.19
CA ALA A 31 -2.32 14.88 -1.77
C ALA A 31 -1.63 14.79 -0.40
N ARG A 32 -0.98 15.86 0.08
CA ARG A 32 -0.37 15.89 1.42
C ARG A 32 -1.38 15.75 2.56
N SER A 33 -2.61 16.21 2.38
CA SER A 33 -3.64 16.11 3.42
C SER A 33 -4.31 14.74 3.48
N LEU A 34 -4.04 13.87 2.50
CA LEU A 34 -4.58 12.52 2.47
C LEU A 34 -3.90 11.65 3.54
N ARG A 35 -4.73 10.98 4.33
CA ARG A 35 -4.30 9.93 5.26
C ARG A 35 -4.27 8.62 4.48
N VAL A 36 -3.11 8.29 3.94
CA VAL A 36 -2.85 7.07 3.17
C VAL A 36 -1.60 6.41 3.70
N ASP A 37 -1.55 5.08 3.62
CA ASP A 37 -0.41 4.27 4.04
C ASP A 37 0.63 4.10 2.93
N VAL A 38 0.25 4.31 1.67
CA VAL A 38 1.10 4.18 0.48
C VAL A 38 0.64 5.13 -0.62
N VAL A 39 1.58 5.66 -1.41
CA VAL A 39 1.27 6.33 -2.68
C VAL A 39 1.97 5.61 -3.81
N ALA A 40 1.21 5.24 -4.84
CA ALA A 40 1.75 4.73 -6.09
C ALA A 40 1.66 5.80 -7.18
N PHE A 41 2.76 6.02 -7.89
CA PHE A 41 2.82 7.02 -8.95
C PHE A 41 3.52 6.48 -10.19
N SER A 42 2.88 6.65 -11.34
CA SER A 42 3.46 6.38 -12.66
C SER A 42 3.30 7.62 -13.53
N GLY A 43 4.41 8.09 -14.10
CA GLY A 43 4.48 9.34 -14.84
C GLY A 43 5.93 9.69 -15.19
N THR A 44 6.19 10.95 -15.54
CA THR A 44 7.54 11.39 -15.89
C THR A 44 8.43 11.51 -14.65
N PRO A 45 9.77 11.44 -14.80
CA PRO A 45 10.71 11.64 -13.69
C PRO A 45 10.54 12.99 -12.98
N GLU A 46 10.19 14.04 -13.71
CA GLU A 46 9.96 15.38 -13.17
C GLU A 46 8.73 15.40 -12.26
N ALA A 47 7.62 14.82 -12.73
CA ALA A 47 6.39 14.71 -11.95
C ALA A 47 6.60 13.81 -10.72
N ALA A 48 7.34 12.70 -10.86
CA ALA A 48 7.68 11.82 -9.75
C ALA A 48 8.51 12.55 -8.67
N ARG A 49 9.42 13.44 -9.08
CA ARG A 49 10.20 14.27 -8.15
C ARG A 49 9.32 15.26 -7.38
N ILE A 50 8.32 15.86 -8.04
CA ILE A 50 7.36 16.75 -7.38
C ILE A 50 6.54 15.97 -6.35
N VAL A 51 5.96 14.83 -6.75
CA VAL A 51 5.16 13.97 -5.88
C VAL A 51 5.99 13.51 -4.67
N ARG A 52 7.24 13.08 -4.88
CA ARG A 52 8.16 12.69 -3.80
C ARG A 52 8.36 13.82 -2.78
N LYS A 53 8.62 15.05 -3.23
CA LYS A 53 8.82 16.20 -2.35
C LYS A 53 7.56 16.48 -1.52
N VAL A 54 6.40 16.51 -2.16
CA VAL A 54 5.16 16.83 -1.46
C VAL A 54 4.78 15.75 -0.43
N ILE A 55 4.95 14.47 -0.76
CA ILE A 55 4.68 13.38 0.19
C ILE A 55 5.66 13.45 1.37
N ALA A 56 6.91 13.84 1.14
CA ALA A 56 7.91 14.01 2.19
C ALA A 56 7.58 15.18 3.14
N ASP A 57 6.87 16.21 2.68
CA ASP A 57 6.43 17.36 3.49
C ASP A 57 5.18 17.05 4.35
N ARG A 58 4.65 15.82 4.31
CA ARG A 58 3.50 15.41 5.12
C ARG A 58 3.87 15.29 6.60
N ALA A 59 2.93 15.66 7.46
CA ALA A 59 3.03 15.33 8.88
C ALA A 59 2.69 13.85 9.13
N GLY A 60 3.36 13.24 10.10
CA GLY A 60 3.12 11.85 10.52
C GLY A 60 4.14 10.86 9.95
N PRO A 61 3.78 9.57 9.82
CA PRO A 61 4.68 8.54 9.31
C PRO A 61 5.15 8.81 7.88
N ILE A 62 6.39 8.38 7.58
CA ILE A 62 6.90 8.36 6.22
C ILE A 62 6.08 7.36 5.40
N VAL A 63 5.50 7.84 4.30
CA VAL A 63 4.69 7.01 3.40
C VAL A 63 5.54 6.55 2.23
N PRO A 64 5.52 5.25 1.87
CA PRO A 64 6.21 4.74 0.70
C PRO A 64 5.68 5.36 -0.59
N LEU A 65 6.60 5.69 -1.51
CA LEU A 65 6.29 6.06 -2.88
C LEU A 65 6.67 4.90 -3.80
N VAL A 66 5.68 4.17 -4.29
CA VAL A 66 5.84 3.02 -5.20
C VAL A 66 5.85 3.52 -6.64
N SER A 67 6.87 3.12 -7.40
CA SER A 67 7.04 3.48 -8.82
C SER A 67 7.11 2.28 -9.75
N GLU A 68 7.22 1.09 -9.16
CA GLU A 68 7.27 -0.19 -9.83
C GLU A 68 5.92 -0.52 -10.47
N VAL A 69 5.96 -1.03 -11.70
CA VAL A 69 4.74 -1.42 -12.43
C VAL A 69 4.03 -2.59 -11.75
N LEU A 70 4.80 -3.53 -11.19
CA LEU A 70 4.28 -4.73 -10.52
C LEU A 70 5.01 -4.94 -9.19
N ASN A 71 4.39 -4.52 -8.09
CA ASN A 71 4.85 -4.82 -6.72
C ASN A 71 3.66 -4.99 -5.77
N PRO A 72 2.98 -6.15 -5.78
CA PRO A 72 1.82 -6.39 -4.93
C PRO A 72 2.14 -6.31 -3.43
N ALA A 73 3.36 -6.69 -3.02
CA ALA A 73 3.79 -6.69 -1.63
C ALA A 73 3.77 -5.28 -1.02
N ALA A 74 3.97 -4.22 -1.82
CA ALA A 74 3.90 -2.84 -1.34
C ALA A 74 2.49 -2.38 -0.91
N TYR A 75 1.45 -3.15 -1.23
CA TYR A 75 0.06 -2.87 -0.86
C TYR A 75 -0.48 -3.81 0.23
N ALA A 76 0.40 -4.59 0.86
CA ALA A 76 0.08 -5.47 1.97
C ALA A 76 0.84 -5.04 3.23
N HIS A 77 0.23 -5.25 4.39
CA HIS A 77 0.93 -5.13 5.66
C HIS A 77 1.52 -6.47 6.06
N GLU A 78 2.84 -6.52 6.21
CA GLU A 78 3.51 -7.67 6.80
C GLU A 78 3.31 -7.66 8.32
N ARG A 79 3.00 -8.83 8.90
CA ARG A 79 2.88 -9.03 10.34
C ARG A 79 3.60 -10.32 10.72
N ALA A 80 4.61 -10.20 11.57
CA ALA A 80 5.30 -11.35 12.16
C ALA A 80 4.74 -11.63 13.56
N VAL A 81 4.52 -12.91 13.87
CA VAL A 81 4.13 -13.37 15.20
C VAL A 81 5.05 -14.53 15.57
N CYS A 82 5.75 -14.40 16.69
CA CYS A 82 6.53 -15.47 17.29
C CYS A 82 5.76 -16.02 18.49
N VAL A 83 5.43 -17.31 18.47
CA VAL A 83 4.72 -17.98 19.55
C VAL A 83 5.68 -18.91 20.27
N ASP A 84 5.89 -18.70 21.57
CA ASP A 84 6.61 -19.67 22.40
C ASP A 84 5.70 -20.88 22.68
N THR A 85 5.90 -21.94 21.92
CA THR A 85 5.15 -23.19 22.06
C THR A 85 5.57 -24.02 23.27
N THR A 86 6.62 -23.60 24.00
CA THR A 86 7.13 -24.27 25.20
C THR A 86 6.73 -23.57 26.50
N ALA A 87 6.00 -22.45 26.41
CA ALA A 87 5.60 -21.62 27.55
C ALA A 87 4.82 -22.38 28.64
N ALA A 88 4.15 -23.49 28.30
CA ALA A 88 3.43 -24.36 29.25
C ALA A 88 4.33 -25.38 29.99
N GLY A 89 5.65 -25.34 29.78
CA GLY A 89 6.62 -26.19 30.51
C GLY A 89 7.07 -27.46 29.78
N GLY A 90 6.79 -27.59 28.47
CA GLY A 90 7.24 -28.72 27.66
C GLY A 90 6.88 -28.55 26.20
N ASN A 91 7.66 -29.14 25.29
CA ASN A 91 7.36 -29.14 23.86
C ASN A 91 6.54 -30.39 23.53
N ALA A 92 5.24 -30.22 23.32
CA ALA A 92 4.33 -31.33 23.00
C ALA A 92 4.78 -32.13 21.78
N SER A 93 5.36 -31.48 20.75
CA SER A 93 5.87 -32.16 19.56
C SER A 93 7.08 -33.03 19.86
N LEU A 94 7.95 -32.63 20.80
CA LEU A 94 9.06 -33.47 21.25
C LEU A 94 8.57 -34.65 22.09
N LEU A 95 7.52 -34.47 22.90
CA LEU A 95 6.92 -35.53 23.72
C LEU A 95 6.17 -36.58 22.90
N ALA A 96 5.53 -36.19 21.79
CA ALA A 96 4.79 -37.11 20.91
C ALA A 96 5.70 -37.94 20.00
N ALA A 97 6.96 -37.55 19.83
CA ALA A 97 7.96 -38.26 19.01
C ALA A 97 8.82 -39.27 19.82
N ALA A 98 8.53 -39.43 21.12
CA ALA A 98 9.20 -40.34 22.03
C ALA A 98 8.54 -41.72 22.10
#